data_AF-A0A942TL22-F1
#
_entry.id   AF-A0A942TL22-F1
#
_cell.length_a   1.000
_cell.length_b   1.000
_cell.length_c   1.000
_cell.angle_alpha   90.00
_cell.angle_beta   90.00
_cell.angle_gamma   90.00
#
_symmetry.space_group_name_H-M   'P 1'
#
loop_
_entity.id
_entity.type
_entity.pdbx_description
1 polymer ?
#
loop_
_entity_poly.entity_id
_entity_poly.type
_entity_poly.pdbx_seq_one_letter_code
_entity_poly.pdbx_strand_id
1 'polypeptide(L)'
;MYKHPFFNLLLHGDEELESILGASIAERSTLHEWPLSCVQLIRMCDSSTIIYKVQSEFSIEAQFYKEASSSLLVRSRSIEQNDTLYALLLENIDAPCLSDISMDGY
;
A
#
# COMPACT_ATOMS: atom_id res chain seq x y z
N MET A 1 13.09 7.88 5.51
CA MET A 1 12.24 8.30 4.38
C MET A 1 13.13 8.61 3.18
N TYR A 2 12.66 8.40 1.95
CA TYR A 2 13.34 8.78 0.72
C TYR A 2 12.36 9.33 -0.33
N LYS A 3 12.82 10.26 -1.17
CA LYS A 3 12.00 10.85 -2.24
C LYS A 3 11.93 9.90 -3.44
N HIS A 4 10.74 9.77 -4.03
CA HIS A 4 10.57 9.06 -5.29
C HIS A 4 11.46 9.69 -6.40
N PRO A 5 12.11 8.90 -7.27
CA PRO A 5 13.04 9.43 -8.27
C PRO A 5 12.39 10.41 -9.26
N PHE A 6 11.10 10.22 -9.57
CA PHE A 6 10.39 10.99 -10.61
C PHE A 6 9.23 11.86 -10.11
N PHE A 7 8.67 11.55 -8.94
CA PHE A 7 7.42 12.14 -8.48
C PHE A 7 7.61 12.83 -7.13
N ASN A 8 6.75 13.79 -6.80
CA ASN A 8 6.78 14.45 -5.50
C ASN A 8 6.09 13.58 -4.43
N LEU A 9 6.65 12.39 -4.20
CA LEU A 9 6.19 11.41 -3.23
C LEU A 9 7.33 11.09 -2.26
N LEU A 10 7.00 10.91 -0.99
CA LEU A 10 7.95 10.55 0.06
C LEU A 10 7.64 9.14 0.58
N LEU A 11 8.57 8.22 0.42
CA LEU A 11 8.40 6.82 0.77
C LEU A 11 9.19 6.47 2.03
N HIS A 12 8.67 5.55 2.83
CA HIS A 12 9.42 4.92 3.90
C HIS A 12 10.49 4.00 3.31
N GLY A 13 11.68 4.04 3.88
CA GLY A 13 12.72 3.03 3.67
C GLY A 13 12.34 1.72 4.35
N ASP A 14 13.13 0.67 4.10
CA ASP A 14 12.82 -0.66 4.63
C ASP A 14 12.91 -0.69 6.15
N GLU A 15 13.96 -0.11 6.76
CA GLU A 15 14.11 -0.03 8.23
C GLU A 15 12.91 0.61 8.93
N GLU A 16 12.33 1.66 8.34
CA GLU A 16 11.16 2.34 8.88
C GLU A 16 9.92 1.45 8.79
N LEU A 17 9.72 0.78 7.65
CA LEU A 17 8.60 -0.13 7.46
C LEU A 17 8.71 -1.36 8.34
N GLU A 18 9.90 -1.93 8.49
CA GLU A 18 10.15 -3.04 9.41
C GLU A 18 9.80 -2.66 10.85
N SER A 19 10.18 -1.46 11.29
CA SER A 19 9.81 -0.92 12.60
C SER A 19 8.29 -0.78 12.77
N ILE A 20 7.58 -0.33 11.73
CA ILE A 20 6.11 -0.15 11.74
C ILE A 20 5.36 -1.49 11.71
N LEU A 21 5.88 -2.46 10.96
CA LEU A 21 5.28 -3.78 10.71
C LEU A 21 5.66 -4.80 11.79
N GLY A 22 6.78 -4.59 12.50
CA GLY A 22 7.27 -5.48 13.55
C GLY A 22 7.95 -6.76 13.01
N ALA A 23 8.32 -6.80 11.74
CA ALA A 23 8.96 -7.94 11.08
C ALA A 23 9.93 -7.45 10.00
N SER A 24 10.89 -8.30 9.62
CA SER A 24 11.86 -7.99 8.55
C SER A 24 11.24 -8.14 7.16
N ILE A 25 11.66 -7.28 6.23
CA ILE A 25 11.26 -7.33 4.81
C ILE A 25 12.18 -8.31 4.08
N ALA A 26 11.58 -9.29 3.41
CA ALA A 26 12.30 -10.22 2.54
C ALA A 26 12.41 -9.67 1.11
N GLU A 27 11.34 -9.06 0.61
CA GLU A 27 11.27 -8.51 -0.74
C GLU A 27 10.30 -7.32 -0.78
N ARG A 28 10.61 -6.35 -1.65
CA ARG A 28 9.75 -5.21 -1.94
C ARG A 28 9.77 -4.91 -3.42
N SER A 29 8.60 -4.82 -4.05
CA SER A 29 8.47 -4.55 -5.48
C SER A 29 7.40 -3.50 -5.75
N THR A 30 7.65 -2.63 -6.75
CA THR A 30 6.65 -1.65 -7.21
C THR A 30 5.67 -2.33 -8.14
N LEU A 31 4.37 -2.29 -7.81
CA LEU A 31 3.29 -2.80 -8.66
C LEU A 31 2.85 -1.72 -9.64
N HIS A 32 2.62 -0.51 -9.14
CA HIS A 32 2.19 0.64 -9.92
C HIS A 32 2.79 1.93 -9.39
N GLU A 33 3.12 2.84 -10.30
CA GLU A 33 3.57 4.18 -9.98
C GLU A 33 2.91 5.18 -10.92
N TRP A 34 2.38 6.25 -10.34
CA TRP A 34 1.72 7.36 -11.02
C TRP A 34 2.18 8.66 -10.36
N PRO A 35 2.01 9.82 -11.01
CA PRO A 35 2.45 11.10 -10.44
C PRO A 35 1.96 11.41 -9.03
N LEU A 36 0.80 10.88 -8.64
CA LEU A 36 0.16 11.13 -7.35
C LEU A 36 0.16 9.91 -6.41
N SER A 37 0.67 8.75 -6.84
CA SER A 37 0.71 7.57 -5.96
C SER A 37 1.75 6.53 -6.37
N CYS A 38 2.24 5.79 -5.39
CA CYS A 38 3.11 4.63 -5.60
C CYS A 38 2.55 3.47 -4.78
N VAL A 39 2.37 2.31 -5.41
CA VAL A 39 1.86 1.08 -4.81
C VAL A 39 2.94 0.01 -4.90
N GLN A 40 3.26 -0.59 -3.78
CA GLN A 40 4.30 -1.60 -3.65
C GLN A 40 3.76 -2.83 -2.92
N LEU A 41 4.20 -4.00 -3.35
CA LEU A 41 4.03 -5.25 -2.63
C LEU A 41 5.25 -5.45 -1.74
N ILE A 42 5.00 -5.71 -0.46
CA ILE A 42 6.03 -6.07 0.52
C ILE A 42 5.78 -7.51 0.93
N ARG A 43 6.81 -8.33 0.82
CA ARG A 43 6.85 -9.69 1.36
C ARG A 43 7.75 -9.70 2.58
N MET A 44 7.22 -10.15 3.70
CA MET A 44 7.92 -10.23 4.97
C MET A 44 8.62 -11.60 5.11
N CYS A 45 9.64 -11.68 5.98
CA CYS A 45 10.34 -12.94 6.28
C CYS A 45 9.44 -14.01 6.93
N ASP A 46 8.32 -13.62 7.55
CA ASP A 46 7.31 -14.54 8.10
C ASP A 46 6.32 -15.05 7.03
N SER A 47 6.59 -14.78 5.74
CA SER A 47 5.76 -15.09 4.59
C SER A 47 4.45 -14.31 4.47
N SER A 48 4.17 -13.37 5.38
CA SER A 48 3.06 -12.43 5.18
C SER A 48 3.35 -11.48 4.01
N THR A 49 2.28 -10.99 3.39
CA THR A 49 2.36 -9.99 2.31
C THR A 49 1.45 -8.83 2.61
N ILE A 50 1.91 -7.62 2.28
CA ILE A 50 1.17 -6.39 2.53
C ILE A 50 1.35 -5.43 1.36
N ILE A 51 0.28 -4.71 1.02
CA ILE A 51 0.32 -3.64 0.03
C ILE A 51 0.65 -2.35 0.77
N TYR A 52 1.74 -1.71 0.36
CA TYR A 52 2.13 -0.39 0.83
C TYR A 52 1.84 0.63 -0.26
N LYS A 53 1.09 1.68 0.09
CA LYS A 53 0.70 2.74 -0.84
C LYS A 53 1.03 4.11 -0.27
N VAL A 54 1.76 4.92 -1.04
CA VAL A 54 1.96 6.35 -0.77
C VAL A 54 1.17 7.18 -1.75
N GLN A 55 0.67 8.31 -1.29
CA GLN A 55 -0.16 9.21 -2.07
C GLN A 55 0.25 10.66 -1.83
N SER A 56 -0.02 11.52 -2.81
CA SER A 56 0.10 12.96 -2.61
C SER A 56 -1.01 13.52 -1.70
N GLU A 57 -0.84 14.76 -1.26
CA GLU A 57 -1.71 15.49 -0.33
C GLU A 57 -3.17 15.64 -0.79
N PHE A 58 -3.47 15.39 -2.07
CA PHE A 58 -4.82 15.53 -2.64
C PHE A 58 -5.69 14.27 -2.49
N SER A 59 -5.25 13.26 -1.73
CA SER A 59 -6.01 12.03 -1.53
C SER A 59 -6.91 12.07 -0.29
N ILE A 60 -8.08 11.43 -0.42
CA ILE A 60 -9.04 11.17 0.66
C ILE A 60 -9.01 9.72 1.15
N GLU A 61 -8.20 8.86 0.52
CA GLU A 61 -8.28 7.41 0.71
C GLU A 61 -7.92 6.99 2.13
N ALA A 62 -6.93 7.63 2.75
CA ALA A 62 -6.55 7.33 4.13
C ALA A 62 -7.64 7.71 5.14
N GLN A 63 -8.31 8.85 4.92
CA GLN A 63 -9.46 9.27 5.72
C GLN A 63 -10.66 8.36 5.49
N PHE A 64 -10.90 7.95 4.24
CA PHE A 64 -11.95 6.98 3.91
C PHE A 64 -11.75 5.66 4.66
N TYR A 65 -10.57 5.03 4.55
CA TYR A 65 -10.30 3.75 5.21
C TYR A 65 -10.25 3.83 6.74
N LYS A 66 -10.01 5.01 7.30
CA LYS A 66 -10.09 5.24 8.75
C LYS A 66 -11.54 5.19 9.25
N GLU A 67 -12.48 5.70 8.47
CA GLU A 67 -13.89 5.82 8.87
C GLU A 67 -14.78 4.68 8.34
N ALA A 68 -14.42 4.08 7.20
CA ALA A 68 -15.20 3.04 6.56
C ALA A 68 -15.07 1.70 7.31
N SER A 69 -16.21 1.06 7.58
CA SER A 69 -16.25 -0.26 8.23
C SER A 69 -17.25 -1.16 7.51
N SER A 70 -16.75 -2.26 6.92
CA SER A 70 -17.55 -3.27 6.24
C SER A 70 -16.76 -4.56 6.13
N SER A 71 -17.43 -5.71 6.17
CA SER A 71 -16.81 -7.01 5.92
C SER A 71 -16.33 -7.21 4.47
N LEU A 72 -16.71 -6.30 3.56
CA LEU A 72 -16.26 -6.28 2.17
C LEU A 72 -15.00 -5.43 1.96
N LEU A 73 -14.54 -4.70 2.99
CA LEU A 73 -13.32 -3.91 2.90
C LEU A 73 -12.13 -4.74 3.39
N VAL A 74 -11.00 -4.59 2.69
CA VAL A 74 -9.71 -5.11 3.15
C VAL A 74 -9.31 -4.48 4.46
N ARG A 75 -8.49 -5.20 5.24
CA ARG A 75 -7.84 -4.57 6.40
C ARG A 75 -6.92 -3.47 5.92
N SER A 76 -7.03 -2.31 6.57
CA SER A 76 -6.25 -1.13 6.23
C SER A 76 -5.69 -0.48 7.49
N ARG A 77 -4.47 0.07 7.38
CA ARG A 77 -3.85 0.87 8.44
C ARG A 77 -3.14 2.06 7.82
N SER A 78 -3.56 3.26 8.22
CA SER A 78 -2.86 4.50 7.86
C SER A 78 -1.57 4.65 8.66
N ILE A 79 -0.51 5.08 8.01
CA ILE A 79 0.76 5.49 8.60
C ILE A 79 0.92 6.98 8.30
N GLU A 80 1.05 7.77 9.34
CA GLU A 80 1.22 9.22 9.23
C GLU A 80 2.61 9.57 8.69
N GLN A 81 2.66 10.51 7.74
CA GLN A 81 3.88 11.23 7.38
C GLN A 81 3.65 12.72 7.58
N ASN A 82 4.34 13.31 8.59
CA ASN A 82 4.49 14.76 8.78
C ASN A 82 3.20 15.56 8.48
N ASP A 83 2.10 15.21 9.15
CA ASP A 83 0.79 15.90 9.15
C ASP A 83 0.05 16.06 7.80
N THR A 84 0.64 15.67 6.66
CA THR A 84 0.12 16.05 5.32
C THR A 84 0.16 14.95 4.27
N LEU A 85 1.02 13.95 4.41
CA LEU A 85 1.10 12.83 3.47
C LEU A 85 0.79 11.53 4.21
N TYR A 86 -0.17 10.75 3.69
CA TYR A 86 -0.53 9.47 4.29
C TYR A 86 0.02 8.34 3.46
N ALA A 87 0.70 7.41 4.14
CA ALA A 87 0.90 6.08 3.60
C ALA A 87 -0.20 5.15 4.12
N LEU A 88 -0.58 4.17 3.31
CA LEU A 88 -1.54 3.14 3.63
C LEU A 88 -0.85 1.78 3.57
N LEU A 89 -1.10 0.97 4.60
CA LEU A 89 -0.92 -0.46 4.57
C LEU A 89 -2.27 -1.10 4.31
N LEU A 90 -2.35 -1.96 3.29
CA LEU A 90 -3.55 -2.67 2.90
C LEU A 90 -3.24 -4.17 2.88
N GLU A 91 -4.20 -4.98 3.30
CA GLU A 91 -4.14 -6.42 3.11
C GLU A 91 -3.93 -6.75 1.63
N ASN A 92 -2.95 -7.62 1.36
CA ASN A 92 -2.77 -8.16 0.02
C ASN A 92 -3.79 -9.29 -0.20
N ILE A 93 -4.68 -9.12 -1.18
CA ILE A 93 -5.60 -10.18 -1.59
C ILE A 93 -4.89 -11.03 -2.65
N ASP A 94 -4.54 -12.25 -2.27
CA ASP A 94 -4.02 -13.26 -3.21
C ASP A 94 -5.17 -13.91 -3.99
N ALA A 95 -5.77 -13.14 -4.90
CA ALA A 95 -6.84 -13.57 -5.78
C ALA A 95 -6.73 -12.86 -7.14
N PRO A 96 -7.21 -13.47 -8.23
CA PRO A 96 -7.20 -12.82 -9.55
C PRO A 96 -8.08 -11.57 -9.55
N CYS A 97 -7.65 -10.54 -10.30
CA CYS A 97 -8.53 -9.41 -10.60
C CYS A 97 -9.68 -9.88 -11.49
N LEU A 98 -10.86 -9.28 -11.33
CA LEU A 98 -12.02 -9.60 -12.17
C LEU A 98 -11.73 -9.42 -13.67
N SER A 99 -10.85 -8.48 -14.03
CA SER A 99 -10.40 -8.25 -15.42
C SER A 99 -9.64 -9.43 -16.01
N ASP A 100 -9.01 -10.23 -15.16
CA ASP A 100 -8.12 -11.32 -15.56
C ASP A 100 -8.89 -12.64 -15.68
N ILE A 101 -10.15 -12.65 -15.23
CA ILE A 101 -11.04 -13.79 -15.35
C ILE A 101 -11.70 -13.72 -16.72
N SER A 102 -11.32 -14.63 -17.62
CA SER A 102 -12.10 -14.89 -18.83
C SER A 102 -13.46 -15.45 -18.42
N MET A 103 -14.51 -14.65 -18.62
CA MET A 103 -15.89 -15.10 -18.45
C MET A 103 -16.25 -16.04 -19.61
N ASP A 104 -15.88 -17.31 -19.50
CA ASP A 104 -16.32 -18.33 -20.44
C ASP A 104 -17.82 -18.61 -20.22
N GLY A 105 -18.65 -18.18 -21.17
CA GLY A 105 -20.00 -18.72 -21.39
C GLY A 105 -21.18 -17.79 -21.07
N TYR A 106 -21.81 -17.30 -22.14
CA TYR A 106 -23.27 -17.43 -22.35
C TYR A 106 -23.51 -17.97 -23.75
#